data_AF-A0A8T3KRH1-F1
#
_entry.id   AF-A0A8T3KRH1-F1
#
_cell.length_a   1.000
_cell.length_b   1.000
_cell.length_c   1.000
_cell.angle_alpha   90.00
_cell.angle_beta   90.00
_cell.angle_gamma   90.00
#
_symmetry.space_group_name_H-M   'P 1'
#
loop_
_entity.id
_entity.type
_entity.pdbx_description
1 polymer ?
#
loop_
_entity_poly.entity_id
_entity_poly.type
_entity_poly.pdbx_seq_one_letter_code
_entity_poly.pdbx_strand_id
1 'polypeptide(L)' 'MAFFRAFPNLLIKDVTQNVSVSAAKLRARHNLKTPDAIFIATAIEENAEAFITNDTRLNNVNNLNAMIIDKYVLHDM' A
#
# COMPACT_ATOMS: atom_id res chain seq x y z
N MET A 1 18.34 0.70 9.91
CA MET A 1 18.44 0.68 8.42
C MET A 1 19.09 -0.58 7.84
N ALA A 2 19.91 -1.34 8.59
CA ALA A 2 20.57 -2.55 8.06
C ALA A 2 19.60 -3.69 7.69
N PHE A 3 18.49 -3.86 8.44
CA PHE A 3 17.56 -4.98 8.26
C PHE A 3 16.91 -5.03 6.86
N PHE A 4 16.33 -3.91 6.41
CA PHE A 4 15.62 -3.88 5.13
C PHE A 4 16.56 -3.94 3.91
N ARG A 5 17.83 -3.57 4.07
CA ARG A 5 18.83 -3.65 2.99
C ARG A 5 19.30 -5.08 2.71
N ALA A 6 18.98 -6.04 3.57
CA ALA A 6 19.32 -7.44 3.38
C ALA A 6 18.43 -8.15 2.34
N PHE A 7 17.30 -7.55 1.95
CA PHE A 7 16.39 -8.11 0.97
C PHE A 7 16.76 -7.62 -0.44
N PRO A 8 17.15 -8.51 -1.38
CA PRO A 8 17.69 -8.11 -2.68
C PRO A 8 16.68 -7.40 -3.59
N ASN A 9 15.38 -7.55 -3.32
CA ASN A 9 14.29 -7.00 -4.15
C ASN A 9 13.36 -6.06 -3.37
N LEU A 10 13.84 -5.48 -2.26
CA LEU A 10 13.05 -4.53 -1.46
C LEU A 10 13.53 -3.10 -1.72
N LEU A 11 12.62 -2.26 -2.20
CA LEU A 11 12.84 -0.82 -2.29
C LEU A 11 12.00 -0.10 -1.21
N ILE A 12 12.67 0.68 -0.36
CA ILE A 12 11.97 1.57 0.59
C ILE A 12 11.76 2.92 -0.10
N LYS A 13 10.54 3.43 -0.02
CA LYS A 13 10.17 4.74 -0.56
C LYS A 13 9.94 5.73 0.58
N ASP A 14 10.50 6.93 0.41
CA ASP A 14 10.26 8.03 1.33
C ASP A 14 8.86 8.60 1.15
N VAL A 15 8.31 9.17 2.24
CA VAL A 15 7.07 9.94 2.18
C VAL A 15 7.38 11.32 1.61
N THR A 16 7.38 11.42 0.29
CA THR A 16 7.64 12.68 -0.42
C THR A 16 6.47 13.67 -0.25
N GLN A 17 6.64 14.91 -0.70
CA GLN A 17 5.55 15.89 -0.74
C GLN A 17 4.37 15.40 -1.59
N ASN A 18 4.64 14.78 -2.75
CA ASN A 18 3.59 14.24 -3.62
C ASN A 18 2.79 13.14 -2.92
N VAL A 19 3.50 12.19 -2.28
CA VAL A 19 2.87 11.13 -1.47
C VAL A 19 2.04 11.75 -0.35
N SER A 20 2.56 12.76 0.35
CA SER A 20 1.85 13.44 1.46
C SER A 20 0.55 14.11 1.00
N VAL A 21 0.58 14.83 -0.12
CA VAL A 21 -0.59 15.50 -0.70
C VAL A 21 -1.61 14.47 -1.20
N SER A 22 -1.15 13.43 -1.89
CA SER A 22 -2.00 12.34 -2.38
C SER A 22 -2.67 11.59 -1.22
N ALA A 23 -1.92 11.26 -0.17
CA ALA A 23 -2.42 10.62 1.05
C ALA A 23 -3.49 11.50 1.74
N ALA A 24 -3.26 12.81 1.86
CA ALA A 24 -4.24 13.71 2.45
C ALA A 24 -5.57 13.72 1.66
N LYS A 25 -5.50 13.72 0.33
CA LYS A 25 -6.68 13.64 -0.55
C LYS A 25 -7.40 12.29 -0.40
N LEU A 26 -6.67 11.18 -0.41
CA LEU A 26 -7.24 9.84 -0.22
C LEU A 26 -7.92 9.70 1.14
N ARG A 27 -7.26 10.17 2.20
CA ARG A 27 -7.82 10.19 3.55
C ARG A 27 -9.13 10.97 3.62
N ALA A 28 -9.17 12.16 3.02
CA ALA A 28 -10.39 12.99 3.01
C ALA A 28 -11.53 12.32 2.23
N ARG A 29 -11.24 11.66 1.10
CA ARG A 29 -12.24 11.03 0.23
C ARG A 29 -12.76 9.70 0.75
N HIS A 30 -11.89 8.90 1.36
CA HIS A 30 -12.17 7.51 1.72
C HIS A 30 -12.18 7.27 3.24
N ASN A 31 -12.05 8.33 4.05
CA ASN A 31 -12.00 8.27 5.51
C ASN A 31 -10.95 7.26 6.05
N LEU A 32 -9.80 7.20 5.37
CA LEU A 32 -8.70 6.29 5.71
C LEU A 32 -7.94 6.75 6.95
N LYS A 33 -7.33 5.81 7.67
CA LYS A 33 -6.30 6.16 8.64
C LYS A 33 -5.07 6.71 7.90
N THR A 34 -4.33 7.59 8.56
CA THR A 34 -3.14 8.23 7.96
C THR A 34 -2.12 7.22 7.41
N PRO A 35 -1.76 6.13 8.12
CA PRO A 35 -0.82 5.14 7.58
C PRO A 35 -1.32 4.46 6.30
N ASP A 36 -2.59 4.03 6.26
CA ASP A 36 -3.18 3.38 5.10
C ASP A 36 -3.20 4.32 3.88
N ALA A 37 -3.56 5.59 4.11
CA ALA A 37 -3.55 6.61 3.07
C ALA A 37 -2.14 6.87 2.52
N ILE A 38 -1.11 6.84 3.38
CA ILE A 38 0.29 6.97 2.95
C ILE A 38 0.69 5.77 2.10
N PHE A 39 0.42 4.53 2.53
CA PHE A 39 0.80 3.34 1.76
C PHE A 39 0.09 3.27 0.40
N ILE A 40 -1.20 3.58 0.35
CA ILE A 40 -1.94 3.62 -0.92
C ILE A 40 -1.42 4.75 -1.82
N ALA A 41 -1.15 5.94 -1.26
CA ALA A 41 -0.55 7.04 -2.03
C ALA A 41 0.81 6.65 -2.59
N THR A 42 1.68 6.02 -1.80
CA THR A 42 2.98 5.51 -2.27
C THR A 42 2.80 4.51 -3.40
N ALA A 43 1.87 3.55 -3.27
CA ALA A 43 1.62 2.57 -4.33
C ALA A 43 1.17 3.24 -5.65
N ILE A 44 0.29 4.26 -5.56
CA ILE A 44 -0.17 5.01 -6.73
C ILE A 44 0.97 5.82 -7.36
N GLU A 45 1.72 6.59 -6.57
CA GLU A 45 2.82 7.43 -7.09
C GLU A 45 3.95 6.61 -7.71
N GLU A 46 4.18 5.39 -7.22
CA GLU A 46 5.17 4.46 -7.77
C GLU A 46 4.61 3.59 -8.92
N ASN A 47 3.35 3.79 -9.32
CA ASN A 47 2.65 2.98 -10.33
C ASN A 47 2.71 1.47 -10.04
N ALA A 48 2.52 1.10 -8.78
CA ALA A 48 2.51 -0.30 -8.38
C ALA A 48 1.38 -1.06 -9.10
N GLU A 49 1.72 -2.23 -9.65
CA GLU A 49 0.76 -3.10 -10.35
C GLU A 49 -0.28 -3.72 -9.39
N ALA A 50 0.12 -3.95 -8.14
CA ALA A 50 -0.72 -4.53 -7.12
C ALA A 50 -0.39 -3.96 -5.73
N PHE A 51 -1.40 -3.92 -4.87
CA PHE A 51 -1.26 -3.58 -3.46
C PHE A 51 -1.59 -4.78 -2.59
N ILE A 52 -0.58 -5.31 -1.90
CA ILE A 52 -0.71 -6.53 -1.12
C ILE A 52 -1.09 -6.17 0.32
N THR A 53 -2.22 -6.68 0.80
CA THR A 53 -2.71 -6.43 2.16
C THR A 53 -3.70 -7.50 2.61
N ASN A 54 -3.88 -7.71 3.91
CA ASN A 54 -5.00 -8.49 4.44
C ASN A 54 -6.16 -7.63 4.95
N ASP A 55 -6.03 -6.29 4.92
CA ASP A 55 -7.15 -5.41 5.24
C ASP A 55 -8.08 -5.29 4.02
N THR A 56 -9.17 -6.05 4.06
CA THR A 56 -10.18 -6.07 2.99
C THR A 56 -10.90 -4.73 2.81
N ARG A 57 -10.84 -3.82 3.79
CA ARG A 57 -11.43 -2.47 3.68
C ARG A 57 -10.70 -1.60 2.66
N LEU A 58 -9.44 -1.92 2.36
CA LEU A 58 -8.60 -1.15 1.43
C LEU A 58 -8.79 -1.62 -0.03
N ASN A 59 -9.68 -2.58 -0.26
CA ASN A 59 -9.96 -3.06 -1.61
C ASN A 59 -10.61 -1.96 -2.48
N ASN A 60 -10.16 -1.85 -3.73
CA ASN A 60 -10.66 -0.90 -4.73
C ASN A 60 -10.57 0.59 -4.35
N VAL A 61 -9.70 0.98 -3.42
CA VAL A 61 -9.44 2.40 -3.19
C VAL A 61 -8.77 2.98 -4.43
N ASN A 62 -9.46 3.92 -5.10
CA ASN A 62 -8.96 4.64 -6.27
C ASN A 62 -8.47 3.73 -7.42
N ASN A 63 -9.21 2.65 -7.70
CA ASN A 63 -8.89 1.65 -8.74
C ASN A 63 -7.57 0.89 -8.54
N LEU A 64 -6.98 0.97 -7.35
CA LEU A 64 -5.81 0.16 -7.00
C LEU A 64 -6.22 -1.31 -6.87
N ASN A 65 -5.56 -2.20 -7.60
CA ASN A 65 -5.80 -3.64 -7.51
C ASN A 65 -5.21 -4.17 -6.19
N ALA A 66 -6.06 -4.36 -5.19
CA ALA A 66 -5.64 -4.90 -3.90
C ALA A 66 -5.69 -6.44 -3.92
N MET A 67 -4.56 -7.08 -3.64
CA MET A 67 -4.48 -8.54 -3.50
C MET A 67 -4.54 -8.92 -2.02
N ILE A 68 -5.56 -9.71 -1.66
CA ILE A 68 -5.74 -10.23 -0.30
C ILE A 68 -4.91 -11.49 -0.12
N ILE A 69 -3.85 -11.44 0.68
CA ILE A 69 -2.88 -12.54 0.85
C ILE A 69 -3.60 -13.81 1.28
N ASP A 70 -4.51 -13.72 2.26
CA ASP A 70 -5.22 -14.88 2.81
C ASP A 70 -6.07 -15.64 1.78
N LYS A 71 -6.40 -15.04 0.62
CA LYS A 71 -7.06 -15.76 -0.49
C LYS A 71 -6.13 -16.66 -1.28
N TYR A 72 -4.82 -16.45 -1.17
CA TYR A 72 -3.78 -17.13 -1.93
C TYR A 72 -2.87 -17.99 -1.05
N VAL A 73 -2.93 -17.82 0.28
CA VAL A 73 -2.30 -18.77 1.19
C VAL A 73 -3.07 -20.08 1.08
N LEU A 74 -2.42 -21.10 0.55
CA LEU A 74 -2.91 -22.47 0.67
C LEU A 74 -3.10 -22.74 2.16
N HIS A 75 -4.34 -22.90 2.59
CA HIS A 75 -4.62 -23.55 3.87
C HIS A 75 -4.25 -25.01 3.67
N ASP A 76 -2.96 -25.32 3.88
CA ASP A 76 -2.52 -26.69 4.05
C ASP A 76 -3.24 -27.26 5.29
N MET A 77 -4.02 -28.31 5.01
CA MET A 77 -4.56 -29.39 5.86
C MET A 77 -4.42 -29.28 7.39
#